data_AF-A0A0Q8JDW9-F1
#
_entry.id   AF-A0A0Q8JDW9-F1
#
_cell.length_a   1.000
_cell.length_b   1.000
_cell.length_c   1.000
_cell.angle_alpha   90.00
_cell.angle_beta   90.00
_cell.angle_gamma   90.00
#
_symmetry.space_group_name_H-M   'P 1'
#
loop_
_entity.id
_entity.type
_entity.pdbx_description
1 polymer ?
#
loop_
_entity_poly.entity_id
_entity_poly.type
_entity_poly.pdbx_seq_one_letter_code
_entity_poly.pdbx_strand_id
1 'polypeptide(L)'
;MPTLPPPPVPQGLRELLKDYPDHIQRLQEALNSYVQKPFRLMPFDGAIWVLEGSLETFIAEAHQEIGNAETDGDPEAIALARAKRSAFGSARADMGLLSELRTYFDAWNSG
;
A
#
# COMPACT_ATOMS: atom_id res chain seq x y z
N MET A 1 9.59 22.43 11.24
CA MET A 1 8.98 21.10 11.02
C MET A 1 10.12 20.15 10.70
N PRO A 2 10.15 18.94 11.27
CA PRO A 2 11.27 18.04 11.06
C PRO A 2 11.42 17.75 9.57
N THR A 3 12.65 17.87 9.08
CA THR A 3 13.05 17.72 7.67
C THR A 3 13.27 16.25 7.30
N LEU A 4 12.51 15.35 7.91
CA LEU A 4 12.68 13.92 7.66
C LEU A 4 12.20 13.61 6.23
N PRO A 5 12.99 12.82 5.46
CA PRO A 5 12.53 12.33 4.17
C PRO A 5 11.26 11.48 4.39
N PRO A 6 10.34 11.41 3.41
CA PRO A 6 9.15 10.59 3.53
C PRO A 6 9.48 9.14 3.93
N PRO A 7 8.62 8.48 4.73
CA PRO A 7 8.86 7.10 5.11
C PRO A 7 8.87 6.21 3.86
N PRO A 8 9.80 5.26 3.75
CA PRO A 8 9.73 4.26 2.70
C PRO A 8 8.50 3.38 2.91
N VAL A 9 7.99 2.79 1.83
CA VAL A 9 7.04 1.68 1.94
C VAL A 9 7.67 0.58 2.80
N PRO A 10 6.97 0.08 3.84
CA PRO A 10 7.50 -0.95 4.73
C PRO A 10 8.05 -2.17 3.99
N GLN A 11 9.21 -2.69 4.43
CA GLN A 11 9.90 -3.81 3.78
C GLN A 11 8.98 -5.00 3.50
N GLY A 12 8.18 -5.42 4.48
CA GLY A 12 7.30 -6.57 4.27
C GLY A 12 6.25 -6.34 3.18
N LEU A 13 5.74 -5.11 3.01
CA LEU A 13 4.88 -4.77 1.87
C LEU A 13 5.65 -4.80 0.54
N ARG A 14 6.91 -4.33 0.52
CA ARG A 14 7.77 -4.41 -0.66
C ARG A 14 8.06 -5.86 -1.06
N GLU A 15 8.25 -6.75 -0.11
CA GLU A 15 8.50 -8.18 -0.35
C GLU A 15 7.24 -8.90 -0.85
N LEU A 16 6.09 -8.63 -0.24
CA LEU A 16 4.79 -9.18 -0.66
C LEU A 16 4.39 -8.71 -2.05
N LEU A 17 4.75 -7.49 -2.42
CA LEU A 17 4.37 -6.87 -3.69
C LEU A 17 5.52 -6.78 -4.69
N LYS A 18 6.60 -7.55 -4.51
CA LYS A 18 7.81 -7.48 -5.34
C LYS A 18 7.54 -7.68 -6.84
N ASP A 19 6.51 -8.44 -7.17
CA ASP A 19 6.07 -8.73 -8.54
C ASP A 19 5.19 -7.61 -9.12
N TYR A 20 4.89 -6.57 -8.32
CA TYR A 20 4.03 -5.43 -8.65
C TYR A 20 4.71 -4.09 -8.35
N PRO A 21 5.85 -3.77 -9.01
CA PRO A 21 6.64 -2.57 -8.71
C PRO A 21 5.86 -1.26 -8.86
N ASP A 22 4.95 -1.17 -9.84
CA ASP A 22 4.10 0.01 -10.04
C ASP A 22 3.17 0.28 -8.84
N HIS A 23 2.69 -0.80 -8.19
CA HIS A 23 1.83 -0.68 -7.02
C HIS A 23 2.63 -0.26 -5.78
N ILE A 24 3.88 -0.74 -5.65
CA ILE A 24 4.82 -0.25 -4.63
C ILE A 24 5.07 1.25 -4.82
N GLN A 25 5.26 1.71 -6.06
CA GLN A 25 5.44 3.14 -6.34
C GLN A 25 4.19 3.95 -5.93
N ARG A 26 2.98 3.49 -6.28
CA ARG A 26 1.72 4.15 -5.86
C ARG A 26 1.59 4.23 -4.33
N LEU A 27 2.01 3.19 -3.60
CA LEU A 27 2.05 3.23 -2.13
C LEU A 27 3.06 4.27 -1.61
N GLN A 28 4.24 4.37 -2.23
CA GLN A 28 5.23 5.38 -1.88
C GLN A 28 4.70 6.80 -2.13
N GLU A 29 4.03 7.03 -3.25
CA GLU A 29 3.42 8.31 -3.59
C GLU A 29 2.31 8.70 -2.60
N ALA A 30 1.52 7.74 -2.15
CA ALA A 30 0.50 7.93 -1.13
C ALA A 30 1.12 8.37 0.22
N LEU A 31 2.20 7.70 0.66
CA LEU A 31 2.95 8.07 1.85
C LEU A 31 3.60 9.46 1.71
N ASN A 32 4.23 9.74 0.57
CA ASN A 32 4.84 11.03 0.25
C ASN A 32 3.81 12.17 0.33
N SER A 33 2.60 11.93 -0.16
CA SER A 33 1.50 12.91 -0.13
C SER A 33 0.98 13.12 1.29
N TYR A 34 0.85 12.03 2.06
CA TYR A 34 0.37 12.08 3.44
C TYR A 34 1.28 12.92 4.35
N VAL A 35 2.60 12.76 4.24
CA VAL A 35 3.53 13.52 5.10
C VAL A 35 3.55 15.03 4.82
N GLN A 36 3.02 15.49 3.68
CA GLN A 36 2.84 16.93 3.41
C GLN A 36 1.72 17.54 4.26
N LYS A 37 0.68 16.75 4.56
CA LYS A 37 -0.46 17.19 5.38
C LYS A 37 -0.94 16.04 6.28
N PRO A 38 -0.13 15.67 7.29
CA PRO A 38 -0.39 14.49 8.09
C PRO A 38 -1.52 14.73 9.09
N PHE A 39 -2.14 13.64 9.54
CA PHE A 39 -3.13 13.69 10.61
C PHE A 39 -2.41 13.93 11.95
N ARG A 40 -2.40 15.19 12.40
CA ARG A 40 -1.53 15.65 13.51
C ARG A 40 -1.72 14.93 14.83
N LEU A 41 -2.93 14.43 15.13
CA LEU A 41 -3.23 13.78 16.41
C LEU A 41 -2.75 12.33 16.45
N MET A 42 -2.77 11.64 15.31
CA MET A 42 -2.40 10.23 15.18
C MET A 42 -1.67 10.02 13.86
N PRO A 43 -0.44 10.56 13.75
CA PRO A 43 0.26 10.59 12.47
C PRO A 43 0.61 9.20 11.95
N PHE A 44 0.90 8.26 12.86
CA PHE A 44 1.13 6.85 12.55
C PHE A 44 -0.14 6.17 12.02
N ASP A 45 -1.25 6.24 12.74
CA ASP A 45 -2.53 5.64 12.32
C ASP A 45 -3.03 6.23 11.00
N GLY A 46 -2.84 7.53 10.78
CA GLY A 46 -3.21 8.14 9.50
C GLY A 46 -2.37 7.62 8.32
N ALA A 47 -1.09 7.30 8.51
CA ALA A 47 -0.28 6.66 7.46
C ALA A 47 -0.72 5.22 7.20
N ILE A 48 -1.16 4.50 8.25
CA ILE A 48 -1.79 3.19 8.11
C ILE A 48 -3.03 3.31 7.22
N TRP A 49 -3.96 4.20 7.57
CA TRP A 49 -5.20 4.42 6.81
C TRP A 49 -4.95 4.73 5.33
N VAL A 50 -3.91 5.51 5.04
CA VAL A 50 -3.49 5.81 3.66
C VAL A 50 -3.05 4.55 2.91
N LEU A 51 -2.26 3.69 3.55
CA LEU A 51 -1.86 2.41 2.98
C LEU A 51 -3.05 1.45 2.84
N GLU A 52 -3.94 1.37 3.85
CA GLU A 52 -5.13 0.52 3.77
C GLU A 52 -6.04 0.93 2.61
N GLY A 53 -6.31 2.23 2.48
CA GLY A 53 -7.15 2.76 1.40
C GLY A 53 -6.54 2.56 0.02
N SER A 54 -5.20 2.66 -0.09
CA SER A 54 -4.49 2.37 -1.34
C SER A 54 -4.61 0.88 -1.72
N LEU A 55 -4.38 -0.02 -0.76
CA LEU A 55 -4.51 -1.47 -0.98
C LEU A 55 -5.96 -1.87 -1.28
N GLU A 56 -6.95 -1.24 -0.63
CA GLU A 56 -8.37 -1.43 -0.94
C GLU A 56 -8.71 -1.01 -2.37
N THR A 57 -8.16 0.11 -2.82
CA THR A 57 -8.29 0.56 -4.21
C THR A 57 -7.70 -0.47 -5.18
N PHE A 58 -6.50 -1.00 -4.90
CA PHE A 58 -5.89 -2.02 -5.76
C PHE A 58 -6.69 -3.33 -5.79
N ILE A 59 -7.29 -3.73 -4.67
CA ILE A 59 -8.19 -4.90 -4.61
C ILE A 59 -9.42 -4.67 -5.49
N ALA A 60 -10.00 -3.47 -5.47
CA ALA A 60 -11.14 -3.11 -6.30
C ALA A 60 -10.78 -3.08 -7.79
N GLU A 61 -9.64 -2.49 -8.15
CA GLU A 61 -9.09 -2.48 -9.52
C GLU A 61 -8.87 -3.91 -10.03
N ALA A 62 -8.21 -4.77 -9.25
CA ALA A 62 -8.01 -6.18 -9.62
C ALA A 62 -9.33 -6.94 -9.75
N HIS A 63 -10.36 -6.59 -8.98
CA HIS A 63 -11.69 -7.18 -9.14
C HIS A 63 -12.37 -6.73 -10.45
N GLN A 64 -12.21 -5.47 -10.85
CA GLN A 64 -12.67 -5.00 -12.16
C GLN A 64 -11.93 -5.68 -13.31
N GLU A 65 -10.61 -5.87 -13.19
CA GLU A 65 -9.81 -6.61 -14.17
C GLU A 65 -10.32 -8.05 -14.36
N ILE A 66 -10.72 -8.74 -13.29
CA ILE A 66 -11.33 -10.07 -13.36
C ILE A 66 -12.64 -10.01 -14.18
N GLY A 67 -13.54 -9.07 -13.87
CA GLY A 67 -14.82 -8.96 -14.57
C GLY A 67 -14.68 -8.64 -16.06
N ASN A 68 -13.71 -7.80 -16.42
CA ASN A 68 -13.39 -7.51 -17.81
C ASN A 68 -12.85 -8.74 -18.53
N ALA A 69 -11.89 -9.45 -17.93
CA ALA A 69 -11.32 -10.66 -18.50
C ALA A 69 -12.34 -11.82 -18.61
N GLU A 70 -13.28 -11.91 -17.67
CA GLU A 70 -14.42 -12.85 -17.75
C GLU A 70 -15.35 -12.51 -18.92
N THR A 71 -15.56 -11.23 -19.21
CA THR A 71 -16.34 -10.76 -20.37
C THR A 71 -15.64 -11.07 -21.68
N ASP A 72 -14.32 -10.89 -21.72
CA ASP A 72 -13.48 -11.11 -22.91
C ASP A 72 -13.15 -12.60 -23.13
N GLY A 73 -13.41 -13.46 -22.13
CA GLY A 73 -13.13 -14.89 -22.18
C GLY A 73 -11.63 -15.21 -22.14
N ASP A 74 -10.81 -14.36 -21.52
CA ASP A 74 -9.36 -14.51 -21.42
C ASP A 74 -8.97 -15.18 -20.08
N PRO A 75 -8.70 -16.50 -20.06
CA PRO A 75 -8.36 -17.21 -18.84
C PRO A 75 -7.01 -16.78 -18.24
N GLU A 76 -6.08 -16.29 -19.06
CA GLU A 76 -4.75 -15.86 -18.59
C GLU A 76 -4.87 -14.52 -17.86
N ALA A 77 -5.65 -13.58 -18.41
CA ALA A 77 -5.95 -12.31 -17.76
C ALA A 77 -6.73 -12.51 -16.44
N ILE A 78 -7.67 -13.46 -16.38
CA ILE A 78 -8.37 -13.83 -15.13
C ILE A 78 -7.39 -14.32 -14.08
N ALA A 79 -6.47 -15.21 -14.45
CA ALA A 79 -5.49 -15.77 -13.53
C ALA A 79 -4.56 -14.69 -12.97
N LEU A 80 -4.08 -13.79 -13.83
CA LEU A 80 -3.23 -12.66 -13.43
C LEU A 80 -3.96 -11.70 -12.48
N ALA A 81 -5.20 -11.32 -12.80
CA ALA A 81 -5.99 -10.42 -11.97
C ALA A 81 -6.36 -11.04 -10.61
N ARG A 82 -6.59 -12.37 -10.56
CA ARG A 82 -6.78 -13.10 -9.30
C ARG A 82 -5.50 -13.12 -8.45
N ALA A 83 -4.34 -13.32 -9.07
CA ALA A 83 -3.06 -13.26 -8.37
C ALA A 83 -2.80 -11.86 -7.77
N LYS A 84 -3.05 -10.78 -8.53
CA LYS A 84 -3.00 -9.39 -8.04
C LYS A 84 -3.90 -9.20 -6.82
N ARG A 85 -5.18 -9.54 -6.95
CA ARG A 85 -6.17 -9.40 -5.87
C ARG A 85 -5.74 -10.17 -4.61
N SER A 86 -5.19 -11.37 -4.77
CA SER A 86 -4.69 -12.16 -3.64
C SER A 86 -3.51 -11.47 -2.96
N ALA A 87 -2.51 -11.00 -3.73
CA ALA A 87 -1.34 -10.32 -3.19
C ALA A 87 -1.72 -9.05 -2.41
N PHE A 88 -2.61 -8.23 -2.98
CA PHE A 88 -3.08 -7.00 -2.31
C PHE A 88 -3.93 -7.31 -1.06
N GLY A 89 -4.74 -8.38 -1.10
CA GLY A 89 -5.47 -8.87 0.06
C GLY A 89 -4.55 -9.33 1.18
N SER A 90 -3.50 -10.09 0.87
CA SER A 90 -2.49 -10.53 1.83
C SER A 90 -1.72 -9.35 2.40
N ALA A 91 -1.30 -8.40 1.56
CA ALA A 91 -0.64 -7.17 1.99
C ALA A 91 -1.50 -6.33 2.95
N ARG A 92 -2.82 -6.28 2.72
CA ARG A 92 -3.76 -5.59 3.62
C ARG A 92 -3.96 -6.35 4.93
N ALA A 93 -3.99 -7.69 4.89
CA ALA A 93 -4.18 -8.51 6.09
C ALA A 93 -2.93 -8.50 6.99
N ASP A 94 -1.74 -8.39 6.41
CA ASP A 94 -0.47 -8.42 7.13
C ASP A 94 0.09 -7.03 7.44
N MET A 95 -0.69 -6.23 8.18
CA MET A 95 -0.24 -4.93 8.68
C MET A 95 0.75 -5.05 9.85
N GLY A 96 1.17 -6.27 10.22
CA GLY A 96 2.25 -6.51 11.16
C GLY A 96 3.63 -6.09 10.64
N LEU A 97 3.74 -5.83 9.32
CA LEU A 97 4.98 -5.49 8.62
C LEU A 97 5.35 -3.99 8.70
N LEU A 98 4.62 -3.19 9.48
CA LEU A 98 4.76 -1.74 9.59
C LEU A 98 5.82 -1.28 10.62
N SER A 99 6.73 -2.15 11.03
CA SER A 99 7.78 -1.83 12.01
C SER A 99 8.63 -0.63 11.58
N GLU A 100 9.00 -0.54 10.30
CA GLU A 100 9.72 0.61 9.73
C GLU A 100 8.90 1.91 9.80
N LEU A 101 7.59 1.82 9.53
CA LEU A 101 6.67 2.94 9.63
C LEU A 101 6.60 3.43 11.08
N ARG A 102 6.49 2.49 12.03
CA ARG A 102 6.46 2.82 13.47
C ARG A 102 7.73 3.52 13.91
N THR A 103 8.90 3.01 13.50
CA THR A 103 10.21 3.64 13.79
C THR A 103 10.29 5.08 13.23
N TYR A 104 9.77 5.31 12.03
CA TYR A 104 9.73 6.65 11.43
C TYR A 104 8.91 7.63 12.28
N PHE A 105 7.69 7.25 12.69
CA PHE A 105 6.82 8.13 13.48
C PHE A 105 7.31 8.31 14.92
N ASP A 106 7.99 7.32 15.50
CA ASP A 106 8.66 7.48 16.80
C ASP A 106 9.80 8.51 16.72
N ALA A 107 10.59 8.48 15.65
CA ALA A 107 11.63 9.49 15.39
C ALA A 107 11.04 10.88 15.10
N TRP A 108 9.90 10.94 14.41
CA TRP A 108 9.18 12.18 14.15
C TRP A 108 8.67 12.83 15.46
N ASN A 109 8.10 12.06 16.38
CA ASN A 109 7.59 12.59 17.65
C ASN A 109 8.68 12.98 18.68
N SER A 110 9.94 12.61 18.43
CA SER A 110 11.06 12.85 19.34
C SER A 110 11.86 14.13 19.04
N GLY A 111 11.49 14.88 18.00
CA GLY A 111 12.20 16.07 17.50
C GLY A 111 11.42 17.39 17.59
#